data_AF-A0A6A6L6V4-F1
#
_entry.id   AF-A0A6A6L6V4-F1
#
_cell.length_a   1.000
_cell.length_b   1.000
_cell.length_c   1.000
_cell.angle_alpha   90.00
_cell.angle_beta   90.00
_cell.angle_gamma   90.00
#
_symmetry.space_group_name_H-M   'P 1'
#
loop_
_entity.id
_entity.type
_entity.pdbx_description
1 polymer ?
#
loop_
_entity_poly.entity_id
_entity_poly.type
_entity_poly.pdbx_seq_one_letter_code
_entity_poly.pdbx_strand_id
1 'polypeptide(L)'
;MHTNGETALHLATSTGNIKLVQNLVSFMSEEDLEMVNRYGSTALHLAAVIGATRIVKLLINKNKMFDKGDFAAELLALSFYVKMFGTIE
;
A
#
# COMPACT_ATOMS: atom_id res chain seq x y z
N MET A 1 -11.91 -6.33 17.59
CA MET A 1 -10.58 -5.68 17.59
C MET A 1 -9.88 -6.05 16.30
N HIS A 2 -9.47 -5.09 15.47
CA HIS A 2 -8.58 -5.38 14.34
C HIS A 2 -7.18 -5.65 14.92
N THR A 3 -6.88 -6.92 15.18
CA THR A 3 -5.67 -7.39 15.87
C THR A 3 -4.41 -7.34 15.00
N ASN A 4 -4.50 -6.84 13.78
CA ASN A 4 -3.43 -6.96 12.79
C ASN A 4 -2.52 -5.71 12.72
N GLY A 5 -2.76 -4.70 13.57
CA GLY A 5 -2.00 -3.44 13.54
C GLY A 5 -2.27 -2.63 12.27
N GLU A 6 -3.43 -2.80 11.66
CA GLU A 6 -3.83 -2.07 10.47
C GLU A 6 -4.11 -0.60 10.79
N THR A 7 -3.58 0.28 9.97
CA THR A 7 -3.92 1.72 9.99
C THR A 7 -5.26 1.96 9.29
N ALA A 8 -5.83 3.15 9.46
CA ALA A 8 -7.04 3.55 8.72
C ALA A 8 -6.85 3.41 7.20
N LEU A 9 -5.63 3.61 6.70
CA LEU A 9 -5.32 3.48 5.28
C LEU A 9 -5.31 2.03 4.79
N HIS A 10 -4.86 1.07 5.62
CA HIS A 10 -4.96 -0.36 5.31
C HIS A 10 -6.42 -0.77 5.17
N LEU A 11 -7.25 -0.38 6.14
CA LEU A 11 -8.68 -0.69 6.16
C LEU A 11 -9.40 -0.03 4.98
N ALA A 12 -9.11 1.24 4.68
CA ALA A 12 -9.68 1.92 3.51
C ALA A 12 -9.29 1.22 2.21
N THR A 13 -8.04 0.78 2.10
CA THR A 13 -7.52 0.07 0.93
C THR A 13 -8.19 -1.29 0.74
N SER A 14 -8.39 -2.06 1.81
CA SER A 14 -9.01 -3.39 1.73
C SER A 14 -10.47 -3.35 1.27
N THR A 15 -11.16 -2.21 1.43
CA THR A 15 -12.50 -2.03 0.85
C THR A 15 -12.50 -1.83 -0.68
N GLY A 16 -11.35 -1.53 -1.28
CA GLY A 16 -11.26 -1.16 -2.70
C GLY A 16 -11.92 0.19 -3.05
N ASN A 17 -12.44 0.93 -2.07
CA ASN A 17 -13.13 2.19 -2.31
C ASN A 17 -12.14 3.33 -2.54
N ILE A 18 -11.83 3.60 -3.81
CA ILE A 18 -10.87 4.63 -4.21
C ILE A 18 -11.22 6.03 -3.68
N LYS A 19 -12.50 6.39 -3.58
CA LYS A 19 -12.90 7.72 -3.08
C LYS A 19 -12.58 7.88 -1.60
N LEU A 20 -12.84 6.82 -0.83
CA LEU A 20 -12.49 6.79 0.59
C LEU A 20 -10.98 6.91 0.79
N VAL A 21 -10.20 6.14 0.02
CA VAL A 21 -8.74 6.21 0.06
C VAL A 21 -8.25 7.60 -0.33
N GLN A 22 -8.77 8.19 -1.41
CA GLN A 22 -8.38 9.52 -1.87
C GLN A 22 -8.64 10.60 -0.81
N ASN A 23 -9.81 10.56 -0.17
CA ASN A 23 -10.14 11.50 0.90
C ASN A 23 -9.18 11.32 2.08
N LEU A 24 -8.95 10.08 2.52
CA LEU A 24 -8.08 9.81 3.67
C LEU A 24 -6.63 10.24 3.41
N VAL A 25 -6.09 9.87 2.25
CA VAL A 25 -4.73 10.21 1.82
C VAL A 25 -4.53 11.71 1.65
N SER A 26 -5.60 12.50 1.43
CA SER A 26 -5.47 13.95 1.33
C SER A 26 -5.00 14.61 2.63
N PHE A 27 -5.25 13.98 3.78
CA PHE A 27 -4.89 14.45 5.12
C PHE A 27 -3.62 13.80 5.69
N MET A 28 -3.01 12.85 4.98
CA MET A 28 -1.86 12.07 5.44
C MET A 28 -0.53 12.67 4.98
N SER A 29 0.49 12.57 5.83
CA SER A 29 1.89 12.83 5.45
C SER A 29 2.47 11.63 4.69
N GLU A 30 3.70 11.75 4.19
CA GLU A 30 4.39 10.64 3.51
C GLU A 30 4.71 9.50 4.49
N GLU A 31 5.07 9.83 5.73
CA GLU A 31 5.34 8.86 6.80
C GLU A 31 4.09 8.02 7.14
N ASP A 32 2.90 8.61 7.07
CA ASP A 32 1.64 7.91 7.31
C ASP A 32 1.36 6.83 6.23
N LEU A 33 1.79 7.06 4.99
CA LEU A 33 1.59 6.13 3.87
C LEU A 33 2.49 4.90 3.97
N GLU A 34 3.64 5.05 4.61
CA GLU A 34 4.66 4.02 4.80
C GLU A 34 4.52 3.26 6.13
N MET A 35 3.51 3.58 6.94
CA MET A 35 3.20 2.78 8.13
C MET A 35 2.89 1.34 7.75
N VAL A 36 3.53 0.41 8.46
CA VAL A 36 3.35 -1.04 8.29
C VAL A 36 2.44 -1.62 9.35
N ASN A 37 1.65 -2.62 8.96
CA ASN A 37 0.89 -3.46 9.88
C ASN A 37 1.79 -4.52 10.55
N ARG A 38 1.22 -5.42 11.38
CA ARG A 38 1.98 -6.47 12.09
C ARG A 38 2.67 -7.49 11.16
N TYR A 39 2.31 -7.52 9.89
CA TYR A 39 2.93 -8.36 8.87
C TYR A 39 4.01 -7.62 8.07
N GLY A 40 4.36 -6.38 8.45
CA GLY A 40 5.32 -5.56 7.71
C GLY A 40 4.76 -5.02 6.38
N SER A 41 3.46 -5.14 6.13
CA SER A 41 2.82 -4.64 4.92
C SER A 41 2.33 -3.22 5.10
N THR A 42 2.51 -2.37 4.10
CA THR A 42 1.88 -1.04 4.00
C THR A 42 0.54 -1.12 3.26
N ALA A 43 -0.21 -0.01 3.21
CA ALA A 43 -1.42 0.06 2.39
C ALA A 43 -1.14 -0.17 0.89
N LEU A 44 0.01 0.26 0.39
CA LEU A 44 0.42 0.00 -1.00
C LEU A 44 0.58 -1.50 -1.28
N HIS A 45 1.19 -2.25 -0.35
CA HIS A 45 1.29 -3.70 -0.44
C HIS A 45 -0.09 -4.37 -0.54
N LEU A 46 -1.02 -3.98 0.33
CA LEU A 46 -2.40 -4.49 0.27
C LEU A 46 -3.08 -4.16 -1.07
N ALA A 47 -2.93 -2.93 -1.56
CA ALA A 47 -3.49 -2.50 -2.83
C ALA A 47 -2.97 -3.35 -4.01
N ALA A 48 -1.69 -3.73 -3.97
CA ALA A 48 -1.08 -4.60 -4.97
C ALA A 48 -1.61 -6.04 -4.87
N VAL A 49 -1.67 -6.61 -3.66
CA VAL A 49 -2.16 -7.98 -3.42
C VAL A 49 -3.59 -8.17 -3.91
N ILE A 50 -4.47 -7.20 -3.69
CA ILE A 50 -5.88 -7.28 -4.13
C ILE A 50 -6.09 -6.85 -5.59
N GLY A 51 -5.03 -6.45 -6.29
CA GLY A 51 -5.11 -5.97 -7.68
C GLY A 51 -5.82 -4.61 -7.84
N ALA A 52 -5.86 -3.77 -6.80
CA ALA A 52 -6.50 -2.46 -6.84
C ALA A 52 -5.62 -1.42 -7.55
N THR A 53 -5.39 -1.60 -8.85
CA THR A 53 -4.46 -0.79 -9.66
C THR A 53 -4.68 0.72 -9.54
N ARG A 54 -5.93 1.16 -9.41
CA ARG A 54 -6.23 2.59 -9.26
C ARG A 54 -5.80 3.15 -7.90
N ILE A 55 -5.88 2.33 -6.84
CA ILE A 55 -5.42 2.70 -5.50
C ILE A 55 -3.89 2.67 -5.47
N VAL A 56 -3.26 1.67 -6.07
CA VAL A 56 -1.79 1.60 -6.25
C VAL A 56 -1.27 2.89 -6.87
N LYS A 57 -1.82 3.29 -8.03
CA LYS A 57 -1.44 4.54 -8.71
C LYS A 57 -1.68 5.77 -7.84
N LEU A 58 -2.76 5.82 -7.06
CA LEU A 58 -3.04 6.95 -6.18
C LEU A 58 -2.01 7.07 -5.06
N LEU A 59 -1.68 5.96 -4.39
CA LEU A 59 -0.72 5.93 -3.30
C LEU A 59 0.69 6.27 -3.78
N ILE A 60 1.12 5.72 -4.91
CA ILE A 60 2.40 6.05 -5.56
C ILE A 60 2.46 7.55 -5.89
N ASN A 61 1.41 8.12 -6.50
CA ASN A 61 1.42 9.54 -6.87
C ASN A 61 1.42 10.49 -5.66
N LYS A 62 0.88 10.05 -4.51
CA LYS A 62 0.90 10.86 -3.29
C LYS A 62 2.26 10.78 -2.61
N ASN A 63 2.86 9.60 -2.56
CA ASN A 63 4.16 9.42 -1.94
C ASN A 63 5.28 9.89 -2.90
N LYS A 64 5.83 11.08 -2.63
CA LYS A 64 6.88 11.69 -3.47
C LYS A 64 8.19 10.92 -3.46
N MET A 65 8.33 9.91 -2.60
CA MET A 65 9.46 8.98 -2.62
C MET A 65 9.51 8.16 -3.92
N PHE A 66 8.36 7.95 -4.57
CA PHE A 66 8.28 7.28 -5.86
C PHE A 66 8.24 8.34 -6.96
N ASP A 67 9.32 8.44 -7.73
CA ASP A 67 9.31 9.30 -8.91
C ASP A 67 8.24 8.80 -9.89
N LYS A 68 7.62 9.71 -10.65
CA LYS A 68 6.54 9.40 -11.60
C LYS A 68 6.97 8.43 -12.72
N GLY A 69 8.27 8.21 -12.88
CA GLY A 69 8.86 7.24 -13.80
C GLY A 69 9.36 5.95 -13.13
N ASP A 70 9.21 5.79 -11.81
CA ASP A 70 9.83 4.68 -11.09
C ASP A 70 8.99 3.39 -11.19
N PHE A 71 9.27 2.62 -12.24
CA PHE A 71 8.78 1.25 -12.42
C PHE A 71 9.19 0.34 -11.25
N ALA A 72 10.25 0.67 -10.50
CA ALA A 72 10.73 -0.10 -9.36
C ALA A 72 9.81 0.00 -8.15
N ALA A 73 8.99 1.05 -8.00
CA ALA A 73 7.97 1.12 -6.95
C ALA A 73 6.85 0.08 -7.17
N GLU A 74 6.41 -0.04 -8.42
CA GLU A 74 5.47 -1.07 -8.88
C GLU A 74 6.08 -2.47 -8.70
N LEU A 75 7.38 -2.62 -9.02
CA LEU A 75 8.14 -3.87 -8.84
C LEU A 75 8.49 -4.17 -7.37
N LEU A 76 8.60 -3.18 -6.49
CA LEU A 76 8.87 -3.32 -5.05
C LEU A 76 7.63 -3.80 -4.32
N ALA A 77 6.45 -3.27 -4.68
CA ALA A 77 5.18 -3.82 -4.21
C ALA A 77 4.99 -5.29 -4.63
N LEU A 78 5.55 -5.69 -5.79
CA LEU A 78 5.58 -7.07 -6.29
C LEU A 78 6.74 -7.91 -5.72
N SER A 79 7.90 -7.35 -5.38
CA SER A 79 9.06 -8.12 -4.91
C SER A 79 8.86 -8.62 -3.48
N PHE A 80 8.07 -7.92 -2.67
CA PHE A 80 7.59 -8.45 -1.39
C PHE A 80 6.55 -9.58 -1.55
N TYR A 81 5.82 -9.63 -2.66
CA TYR A 81 4.94 -10.76 -2.99
C TYR A 81 5.75 -12.07 -3.11
N VAL A 82 6.97 -12.00 -3.68
CA VAL A 82 7.89 -13.14 -3.74
C VAL A 82 8.45 -13.48 -2.35
N LYS A 83 8.68 -12.51 -1.47
CA LYS A 83 9.19 -12.77 -0.11
C LYS A 83 8.14 -13.34 0.86
N MET A 84 6.85 -13.06 0.62
CA MET A 84 5.73 -13.61 1.41
C MET A 84 5.26 -14.99 0.91
N PHE A 85 5.46 -15.31 -0.37
CA PHE A 85 5.00 -16.57 -1.00
C PHE A 85 6.12 -17.43 -1.63
N GLY A 86 7.40 -17.08 -1.46
CA GLY A 86 8.51 -17.73 -2.17
C GLY A 86 9.89 -17.56 -1.52
N THR A 87 10.07 -18.16 -0.34
CA THR A 87 11.28 -18.94 -0.03
C THR A 87 10.86 -20.16 0.80
N ILE A 88 10.51 -21.23 0.10
CA ILE A 88 10.88 -22.57 0.53
C ILE A 88 12.38 -22.69 0.25
N GLU A 89 13.19 -22.56 1.29
CA GLU A 89 14.43 -23.33 1.45
C GLU A 89 14.32 -24.10 2.75
#